data_AF-A0A661CPB9-F1
#
_entry.id   AF-A0A661CPB9-F1
#
_cell.length_a   1.000
_cell.length_b   1.000
_cell.length_c   1.000
_cell.angle_alpha   90.00
_cell.angle_beta   90.00
_cell.angle_gamma   90.00
#
_symmetry.space_group_name_H-M   'P 1'
#
loop_
_entity.id
_entity.type
_entity.pdbx_description
1 polymer ?
#
loop_
_entity_poly.entity_id
_entity_poly.type
_entity_poly.pdbx_seq_one_letter_code
_entity_poly.pdbx_strand_id
1 'polypeptide(L)'
;MNFKALLDFKALLVFIIIFSMGVVMAFYAGKASNNIATIDNLAASLDDLRLNVQNLEQELAKKTGIDVRAKNRQSPKTDQAFVKAEALIVQGELASAGLYFSNGISQEPGNWDKINRYQQSVLDYCRQRIDNGDYEIAFNVLGDMNTFMRTQALYVPVQDIEKLQQALTDIAQIKQSIVDKMTQVSQTETAQFVKTLLSQSDELLAQNPAADNPDKITPYLEALKENLFALQSLDANVVKQNDSSKIVHQITQLENTIATFEQQLATAQAANTVLILAQQATQFIDNAKNEPAQSDFVLYYLTSAESIIRQLVLIAPKMEIAKTQIATLSQQLEQAKQEIALLQSETVWHEIEQAFEQIQIEKSTKAQEAIEQLTQFRQRLAEKASKLASVEILEKAQARMAEVNHQIANWRAKQTRKYEQWAINQITTFYNVYQDELGAGTDEDRVHSGIIEFLGHIDIRYLSTSAQTAYNEAFQKFYAELHDKQKIPLSAKMTLMDKKPLSDF
;
A
#
# COMPACT_ATOMS: atom_id res chain seq x y z
N MET A 1 -10.89 32.17 -7.97
CA MET A 1 -9.89 32.41 -9.03
C MET A 1 -8.93 31.22 -8.99
N ASN A 2 -8.82 30.45 -10.08
CA ASN A 2 -8.26 29.09 -10.07
C ASN A 2 -6.74 29.08 -9.78
N PHE A 3 -6.34 28.41 -8.68
CA PHE A 3 -4.94 28.29 -8.22
C PHE A 3 -4.02 27.62 -9.27
N LYS A 4 -4.60 26.74 -10.10
CA LYS A 4 -3.91 26.07 -11.21
C LYS A 4 -3.49 27.02 -12.33
N ALA A 5 -4.28 28.05 -12.63
CA ALA A 5 -3.95 29.06 -13.64
C ALA A 5 -2.83 30.02 -13.18
N LEU A 6 -2.67 30.21 -11.87
CA LEU A 6 -1.56 30.97 -11.30
C LEU A 6 -0.25 30.15 -11.32
N LEU A 7 -0.36 28.82 -11.16
CA LEU A 7 0.77 27.88 -11.22
C LEU A 7 1.32 27.74 -12.65
N ASP A 8 0.44 27.61 -13.64
CA ASP A 8 0.83 27.50 -15.05
C ASP A 8 1.46 28.80 -15.58
N PHE A 9 1.02 29.96 -15.09
CA PHE A 9 1.63 31.26 -15.43
C PHE A 9 3.05 31.42 -14.85
N LYS A 10 3.28 30.95 -13.62
CA LYS A 10 4.61 30.98 -12.99
C LYS A 10 5.59 29.98 -13.63
N ALA A 11 5.13 28.79 -13.99
CA ALA A 11 5.96 27.80 -14.69
C ALA A 11 6.32 28.27 -16.11
N LEU A 12 5.39 28.93 -16.82
CA LEU A 12 5.66 29.57 -18.10
C LEU A 12 6.66 30.73 -17.97
N LEU A 13 6.54 31.54 -16.91
CA LEU A 13 7.47 32.63 -16.62
C LEU A 13 8.88 32.09 -16.33
N VAL A 14 8.98 31.02 -15.53
CA VAL A 14 10.25 30.33 -15.23
C VAL A 14 10.85 29.70 -16.48
N PHE A 15 10.04 29.08 -17.35
CA PHE A 15 10.54 28.52 -18.60
C PHE A 15 11.03 29.60 -19.57
N ILE A 16 10.33 30.74 -19.65
CA ILE A 16 10.76 31.88 -20.48
C ILE A 16 12.04 32.51 -19.91
N ILE A 17 12.15 32.67 -18.59
CA ILE A 17 13.34 33.19 -17.91
C ILE A 17 14.54 32.24 -18.08
N ILE A 18 14.35 30.92 -17.94
CA ILE A 18 15.42 29.92 -18.14
C ILE A 18 15.83 29.82 -19.61
N PHE A 19 14.89 29.91 -20.56
CA PHE A 19 15.21 29.85 -21.99
C PHE A 19 15.93 31.13 -22.48
N SER A 20 15.53 32.30 -21.97
CA SER A 20 16.21 33.58 -22.22
C SER A 20 17.55 33.66 -21.50
N MET A 21 17.67 33.16 -20.26
CA MET A 21 18.95 33.05 -19.56
C MET A 21 19.88 32.01 -20.16
N GLY A 22 19.39 30.89 -20.69
CA GLY A 22 20.23 29.83 -21.27
C GLY A 22 20.90 30.23 -22.59
N VAL A 23 20.18 30.97 -23.45
CA VAL A 23 20.71 31.48 -24.73
C VAL A 23 21.62 32.69 -24.49
N VAL A 24 21.35 33.49 -23.45
CA VAL A 24 22.17 34.65 -23.08
C VAL A 24 23.42 34.19 -22.29
N MET A 25 23.34 33.28 -21.33
CA MET A 25 24.48 32.90 -20.49
C MET A 25 25.51 32.01 -21.20
N ALA A 26 25.11 31.19 -22.19
CA ALA A 26 26.08 30.54 -23.08
C ALA A 26 26.90 31.55 -23.92
N PHE A 27 26.37 32.77 -24.08
CA PHE A 27 27.02 33.91 -24.74
C PHE A 27 27.96 34.69 -23.81
N TYR A 28 27.71 34.68 -22.48
CA TYR A 28 28.41 35.51 -21.49
C TYR A 28 29.40 34.78 -20.56
N ALA A 29 29.46 33.44 -20.59
CA ALA A 29 30.46 32.66 -19.85
C ALA A 29 31.88 32.72 -20.49
N GLY A 30 32.59 33.84 -20.30
CA GLY A 30 34.03 33.86 -20.01
C GLY A 30 35.07 33.39 -21.05
N LYS A 31 34.72 33.09 -22.31
CA LYS A 31 35.68 32.68 -23.37
C LYS A 31 35.72 33.60 -24.61
N ALA A 32 35.37 34.87 -24.46
CA ALA A 32 35.14 35.77 -25.59
C ALA A 32 36.14 36.93 -25.74
N SER A 33 37.42 36.75 -25.40
CA SER A 33 38.46 37.65 -25.94
C SER A 33 38.67 37.45 -27.45
N ASN A 34 38.10 36.40 -28.06
CA ASN A 34 38.18 36.09 -29.49
C ASN A 34 36.86 36.25 -30.28
N ASN A 35 35.76 36.72 -29.68
CA ASN A 35 34.42 36.67 -30.31
C ASN A 35 33.82 38.02 -30.75
N ILE A 36 34.59 39.11 -30.80
CA ILE A 36 34.13 40.34 -31.50
C ILE A 36 33.84 40.00 -32.98
N ALA A 37 34.67 39.16 -33.60
CA ALA A 37 34.46 38.64 -34.96
C ALA A 37 33.19 37.76 -35.10
N THR A 38 32.75 37.07 -34.04
CA THR A 38 31.55 36.21 -34.10
C THR A 38 30.27 37.00 -33.88
N ILE A 39 30.32 38.06 -33.06
CA ILE A 39 29.24 39.04 -32.91
C ILE A 39 29.08 39.85 -34.20
N ASP A 40 30.18 40.25 -34.83
CA ASP A 40 30.17 40.90 -36.15
C ASP A 40 29.64 39.94 -37.24
N ASN A 41 29.94 38.63 -37.18
CA ASN A 41 29.40 37.63 -38.12
C ASN A 41 27.92 37.30 -37.88
N LEU A 42 27.42 37.36 -36.64
CA LEU A 42 25.99 37.19 -36.34
C LEU A 42 25.18 38.42 -36.77
N ALA A 43 25.71 39.62 -36.52
CA ALA A 43 25.15 40.87 -37.03
C ALA A 43 25.14 40.89 -38.57
N ALA A 44 26.22 40.43 -39.21
CA ALA A 44 26.28 40.27 -40.66
C ALA A 44 25.29 39.21 -41.18
N SER A 45 25.10 38.09 -40.48
CA SER A 45 24.12 37.06 -40.88
C SER A 45 22.67 37.50 -40.69
N LEU A 46 22.39 38.32 -39.68
CA LEU A 46 21.08 38.95 -39.46
C LEU A 46 20.79 40.04 -40.52
N ASP A 47 21.81 40.81 -40.91
CA ASP A 47 21.72 41.74 -42.02
C ASP A 47 21.50 41.02 -43.37
N ASP A 48 22.17 39.88 -43.60
CA ASP A 48 21.96 39.03 -44.80
C ASP A 48 20.56 38.39 -44.82
N LEU A 49 20.05 37.96 -43.66
CA LEU A 49 18.68 37.45 -43.53
C LEU A 49 17.65 38.55 -43.80
N ARG A 50 17.90 39.77 -43.30
CA ARG A 50 17.06 40.95 -43.53
C ARG A 50 17.06 41.36 -45.01
N LEU A 51 18.21 41.27 -45.69
CA LEU A 51 18.33 41.53 -47.12
C LEU A 51 17.60 40.48 -47.98
N ASN A 52 17.66 39.21 -47.56
CA ASN A 52 16.94 38.12 -48.21
C ASN A 52 15.42 38.24 -48.03
N VAL A 53 14.95 38.69 -46.86
CA VAL A 53 13.52 38.99 -46.63
C VAL A 53 13.07 40.17 -47.49
N GLN A 54 13.86 41.23 -47.61
CA GLN A 54 13.56 42.37 -48.50
C GLN A 54 13.53 41.99 -49.98
N ASN A 55 14.43 41.10 -50.41
CA ASN A 55 14.41 40.55 -51.77
C ASN A 55 13.17 39.68 -52.01
N LEU A 56 12.78 38.85 -51.04
CA LEU A 56 11.54 38.06 -51.09
C LEU A 56 10.30 38.95 -51.13
N GLU A 57 10.27 40.07 -50.39
CA GLU A 57 9.19 41.06 -50.45
C GLU A 57 9.10 41.77 -51.81
N GLN A 58 10.24 42.11 -52.42
CA GLN A 58 10.28 42.66 -53.78
C GLN A 58 9.87 41.64 -54.85
N GLU A 59 10.24 40.37 -54.68
CA GLU A 59 9.85 39.29 -55.56
C GLU A 59 8.35 38.97 -55.43
N LEU A 60 7.80 39.06 -54.21
CA LEU A 60 6.36 38.95 -53.93
C LEU A 60 5.59 40.11 -54.58
N ALA A 61 6.11 41.34 -54.51
CA ALA A 61 5.51 42.52 -55.15
C ALA A 61 5.51 42.41 -56.69
N LYS A 62 6.56 41.84 -57.29
CA LYS A 62 6.62 41.53 -58.72
C LYS A 62 5.64 40.42 -59.13
N LYS A 63 5.51 39.35 -58.32
CA LYS A 63 4.61 38.21 -58.60
C LYS A 63 3.13 38.52 -58.36
N THR A 64 2.80 39.47 -57.50
CA THR A 64 1.42 39.87 -57.17
C THR A 64 0.88 41.02 -58.03
N GLY A 65 1.68 41.57 -58.96
CA GLY A 65 1.21 42.59 -59.91
C GLY A 65 0.83 43.93 -59.26
N ILE A 66 1.34 44.22 -58.06
CA ILE A 66 1.17 45.53 -57.43
C ILE A 66 2.26 46.46 -58.01
N ASP A 67 1.87 47.17 -59.06
CA ASP A 67 2.64 48.23 -59.70
C ASP A 67 2.95 49.32 -58.66
N VAL A 68 4.21 49.41 -58.18
CA VAL A 68 4.70 50.55 -57.39
C VAL A 68 4.87 51.73 -58.34
N ARG A 69 3.75 52.24 -58.85
CA ARG A 69 3.67 53.54 -59.49
C ARG A 69 3.84 54.60 -58.41
N ALA A 70 4.94 55.34 -58.51
CA ALA A 70 5.08 56.66 -57.95
C ALA A 70 3.87 57.53 -58.37
N LYS A 71 2.84 57.56 -57.52
CA LYS A 71 1.78 58.55 -57.62
C LYS A 71 2.26 59.80 -56.90
N ASN A 72 2.54 60.82 -57.70
CA ASN A 72 2.63 62.23 -57.34
C ASN A 72 1.79 62.55 -56.09
N ARG A 73 2.46 62.65 -54.95
CA ARG A 73 2.04 63.47 -53.82
C ARG A 73 3.11 64.56 -53.72
N GLN A 74 2.67 65.81 -53.80
CA GLN A 74 3.54 66.98 -53.67
C GLN A 74 4.51 66.78 -52.50
N SER A 75 5.79 66.74 -52.84
CA SER A 75 6.88 66.76 -51.88
C SER A 75 6.71 68.00 -51.00
N PRO A 76 6.60 67.87 -49.67
CA PRO A 76 6.77 69.02 -48.80
C PRO A 76 8.16 69.61 -49.10
N LYS A 77 8.30 70.94 -49.03
CA LYS A 77 9.63 71.60 -49.17
C LYS A 77 10.60 70.88 -48.22
N THR A 78 11.80 70.53 -48.68
CA THR A 78 12.74 69.58 -48.00
C THR A 78 12.87 69.80 -46.49
N ASP A 79 12.88 71.05 -46.02
CA ASP A 79 12.90 71.39 -44.59
C ASP A 79 11.68 70.93 -43.77
N GLN A 80 10.48 70.89 -44.34
CA GLN A 80 9.26 70.44 -43.65
C GLN A 80 9.27 68.93 -43.37
N ALA A 81 9.95 68.13 -44.20
CA ALA A 81 10.08 66.69 -43.98
C ALA A 81 10.93 66.38 -42.74
N PHE A 82 12.04 67.12 -42.55
CA PHE A 82 12.91 66.98 -41.39
C PHE A 82 12.24 67.43 -40.09
N VAL A 83 11.57 68.59 -40.08
CA VAL A 83 10.83 69.08 -38.92
C VAL A 83 9.72 68.11 -38.50
N LYS A 84 9.04 67.49 -39.49
CA LYS A 84 8.01 66.48 -39.22
C LYS A 84 8.60 65.19 -38.64
N ALA A 85 9.77 64.75 -39.12
CA ALA A 85 10.45 63.59 -38.57
C ALA A 85 10.84 63.79 -37.09
N GLU A 86 11.39 64.96 -36.74
CA GLU A 86 11.74 65.31 -35.37
C GLU A 86 10.52 65.34 -34.45
N ALA A 87 9.41 65.94 -34.89
CA ALA A 87 8.15 65.94 -34.14
C ALA A 87 7.59 64.53 -33.90
N LEU A 88 7.73 63.64 -34.88
CA LEU A 88 7.30 62.25 -34.78
C LEU A 88 8.17 61.42 -33.82
N ILE A 89 9.48 61.73 -33.72
CA ILE A 89 10.35 61.13 -32.70
C ILE A 89 9.86 61.49 -31.31
N VAL A 90 9.54 62.77 -31.07
CA VAL A 90 8.98 63.23 -29.78
C VAL A 90 7.64 62.56 -29.45
N GLN A 91 6.84 62.26 -30.48
CA GLN A 91 5.57 61.53 -30.34
C GLN A 91 5.74 60.01 -30.21
N GLY A 92 6.97 59.48 -30.34
CA GLY A 92 7.26 58.04 -30.28
C GLY A 92 6.92 57.26 -31.57
N GLU A 93 6.55 57.94 -32.66
CA GLU A 93 6.25 57.31 -33.95
C GLU A 93 7.52 57.11 -34.80
N LEU A 94 8.41 56.23 -34.35
CA LEU A 94 9.75 56.05 -34.94
C LEU A 94 9.75 55.57 -36.40
N ALA A 95 8.84 54.67 -36.77
CA ALA A 95 8.72 54.19 -38.15
C ALA A 95 8.28 55.31 -39.10
N SER A 96 7.28 56.10 -38.69
CA SER A 96 6.83 57.29 -39.42
C SER A 96 7.97 58.31 -39.52
N ALA A 97 8.67 58.59 -38.42
CA ALA A 97 9.80 59.50 -38.39
C ALA A 97 10.91 59.10 -39.36
N GLY A 98 11.30 57.83 -39.35
CA GLY A 98 12.30 57.28 -40.27
C GLY A 98 11.91 57.41 -41.74
N LEU A 99 10.62 57.20 -42.07
CA LEU A 99 10.11 57.39 -43.43
C LEU A 99 10.17 58.86 -43.89
N TYR A 100 9.72 59.80 -43.06
CA TYR A 100 9.79 61.23 -43.40
C TYR A 100 11.24 61.71 -43.53
N PHE A 101 12.12 61.25 -42.63
CA PHE A 101 13.53 61.58 -42.68
C PHE A 101 14.22 61.00 -43.91
N SER A 102 14.01 59.71 -44.21
CA SER A 102 14.59 59.02 -45.37
C SER A 102 14.16 59.68 -46.69
N ASN A 103 12.88 60.06 -46.82
CA ASN A 103 12.39 60.80 -47.96
C ASN A 103 13.05 62.18 -48.10
N GLY A 104 13.26 62.90 -46.99
CA GLY A 104 13.95 64.19 -46.99
C GLY A 104 15.43 64.07 -47.38
N ILE A 105 16.17 63.14 -46.77
CA ILE A 105 17.60 62.98 -47.01
C ILE A 105 17.91 62.40 -48.40
N SER A 106 16.98 61.65 -49.01
CA SER A 106 17.13 61.19 -50.40
C SER A 106 17.20 62.33 -51.42
N GLN A 107 16.62 63.50 -51.08
CA GLN A 107 16.66 64.70 -51.92
C GLN A 107 17.88 65.58 -51.63
N GLU A 108 18.52 65.38 -50.47
CA GLU A 108 19.76 66.05 -50.04
C GLU A 108 20.80 65.04 -49.50
N PRO A 109 21.30 64.10 -50.32
CA PRO A 109 22.21 63.06 -49.85
C PRO A 109 23.49 63.66 -49.27
N GLY A 110 23.93 63.14 -48.13
CA GLY A 110 25.18 63.60 -47.49
C GLY A 110 25.07 64.93 -46.73
N ASN A 111 23.86 65.50 -46.57
CA ASN A 111 23.66 66.71 -45.75
C ASN A 111 23.89 66.40 -44.26
N TRP A 112 25.12 66.60 -43.81
CA TRP A 112 25.58 66.28 -42.46
C TRP A 112 24.76 66.95 -41.36
N ASP A 113 24.39 68.23 -41.53
CA ASP A 113 23.66 68.96 -40.50
C ASP A 113 22.25 68.41 -40.26
N LYS A 114 21.65 67.78 -41.28
CA LYS A 114 20.34 67.11 -41.15
C LYS A 114 20.49 65.72 -40.54
N ILE A 115 21.50 64.96 -40.97
CA ILE A 115 21.84 63.64 -40.42
C ILE A 115 22.15 63.73 -38.93
N ASN A 116 23.01 64.69 -38.55
CA ASN A 116 23.41 64.90 -37.16
C ASN A 116 22.23 65.38 -36.31
N ARG A 117 21.36 66.28 -36.80
CA ARG A 117 20.16 66.71 -36.07
C ARG A 117 19.21 65.55 -35.78
N TYR A 118 18.92 64.73 -36.79
CA TYR A 118 18.08 63.55 -36.63
C TYR A 118 18.68 62.53 -35.67
N GLN A 119 20.00 62.29 -35.77
CA GLN A 119 20.72 61.48 -34.80
C GLN A 119 20.52 62.01 -33.38
N GLN A 120 20.74 63.30 -33.14
CA GLN A 120 20.57 63.87 -31.80
C GLN A 120 19.15 63.73 -31.28
N SER A 121 18.12 63.95 -32.11
CA SER A 121 16.72 63.71 -31.73
C SER A 121 16.45 62.25 -31.34
N VAL A 122 17.02 61.29 -32.08
CA VAL A 122 16.91 59.85 -31.73
C VAL A 122 17.69 59.54 -30.44
N LEU A 123 18.87 60.13 -30.24
CA LEU A 123 19.64 59.96 -29.02
C LEU A 123 18.90 60.53 -27.80
N ASP A 124 18.27 61.68 -27.92
CA ASP A 124 17.48 62.30 -26.85
C ASP A 124 16.24 61.46 -26.51
N TYR A 125 15.56 60.91 -27.52
CA TYR A 125 14.50 59.94 -27.31
C TYR A 125 15.00 58.68 -26.56
N CYS A 126 16.15 58.14 -26.95
CA CYS A 126 16.73 56.99 -26.27
C CYS A 126 17.13 57.32 -24.83
N ARG A 127 17.69 58.50 -24.56
CA ARG A 127 17.99 58.97 -23.19
C ARG A 127 16.73 59.04 -22.33
N GLN A 128 15.64 59.58 -22.86
CA GLN A 128 14.36 59.63 -22.16
C GLN A 128 13.82 58.22 -21.84
N ARG A 129 13.94 57.27 -22.77
CA ARG A 129 13.54 55.88 -22.56
C ARG A 129 14.39 55.18 -21.50
N ILE A 130 15.69 55.43 -21.50
CA ILE A 130 16.61 54.95 -20.46
C ILE A 130 16.21 55.47 -19.08
N ASP A 131 15.87 56.75 -18.96
CA ASP A 131 15.46 57.36 -17.68
C ASP A 131 14.12 56.80 -17.18
N ASN A 132 13.26 56.32 -18.08
CA ASN A 132 12.01 55.65 -17.77
C ASN A 132 12.13 54.13 -17.53
N GLY A 133 13.33 53.55 -17.69
CA GLY A 133 13.56 52.11 -17.54
C GLY A 133 13.22 51.25 -18.77
N ASP A 134 12.90 51.87 -19.91
CA ASP A 134 12.58 51.20 -21.18
C ASP A 134 13.87 50.78 -21.94
N TYR A 135 14.74 50.04 -21.28
CA TYR A 135 16.09 49.73 -21.78
C TYR A 135 16.11 48.96 -23.09
N GLU A 136 15.22 47.98 -23.26
CA GLU A 136 15.12 47.15 -24.46
C GLU A 136 14.69 47.96 -25.69
N ILE A 137 13.71 48.86 -25.50
CA ILE A 137 13.24 49.78 -26.54
C ILE A 137 14.38 50.72 -26.95
N ALA A 138 15.07 51.34 -25.97
CA ALA A 138 16.20 52.22 -26.25
C ALA A 138 17.35 51.50 -26.98
N PHE A 139 17.65 50.25 -26.58
CA PHE A 139 18.71 49.44 -27.19
C PHE A 139 18.42 49.13 -28.66
N ASN A 140 17.18 48.70 -28.96
CA ASN A 140 16.75 48.39 -30.32
C ASN A 140 16.78 49.62 -31.23
N VAL A 141 16.29 50.77 -30.74
CA VAL A 141 16.28 52.03 -31.50
C VAL A 141 17.70 52.54 -31.79
N LEU A 142 18.63 52.41 -30.84
CA LEU A 142 20.06 52.68 -31.09
C LEU A 142 20.68 51.65 -32.04
N GLY A 143 20.18 50.42 -32.07
CA GLY A 143 20.43 49.40 -33.08
C GLY A 143 20.21 49.96 -34.48
N ASP A 144 18.99 50.37 -34.75
CA ASP A 144 18.57 50.91 -36.04
C ASP A 144 19.32 52.21 -36.39
N MET A 145 19.55 53.09 -35.41
CA MET A 145 20.30 54.33 -35.63
C MET A 145 21.77 54.06 -36.01
N ASN A 146 22.42 53.08 -35.37
CA ASN A 146 23.79 52.67 -35.71
C ASN A 146 23.88 52.18 -37.16
N THR A 147 22.94 51.32 -37.56
CA THR A 147 22.85 50.81 -38.94
C THR A 147 22.64 51.96 -39.92
N PHE A 148 21.70 52.86 -39.64
CA PHE A 148 21.44 54.03 -40.47
C PHE A 148 22.69 54.91 -40.64
N MET A 149 23.41 55.24 -39.56
CA MET A 149 24.62 56.06 -39.62
C MET A 149 25.72 55.40 -40.45
N ARG A 150 25.91 54.08 -40.33
CA ARG A 150 26.87 53.35 -41.17
C ARG A 150 26.54 53.44 -42.65
N THR A 151 25.25 53.40 -43.02
CA THR A 151 24.81 53.58 -44.42
C THR A 151 25.13 54.98 -44.95
N GLN A 152 25.16 56.01 -44.10
CA GLN A 152 25.50 57.38 -44.52
C GLN A 152 26.99 57.54 -44.91
N ALA A 153 27.87 56.61 -44.52
CA ALA A 153 29.29 56.64 -44.88
C ALA A 153 29.54 56.69 -46.40
N LEU A 154 28.58 56.20 -47.20
CA LEU A 154 28.64 56.20 -48.67
C LEU A 154 28.33 57.56 -49.30
N TYR A 155 27.68 58.47 -48.56
CA TYR A 155 27.10 59.71 -49.09
C TYR A 155 27.65 60.97 -48.43
N VAL A 156 28.23 60.86 -47.22
CA VAL A 156 28.79 61.99 -46.47
C VAL A 156 30.09 62.48 -47.13
N PRO A 157 30.28 63.79 -47.33
CA PRO A 157 31.52 64.36 -47.86
C PRO A 157 32.76 64.01 -47.02
N VAL A 158 33.92 63.91 -47.65
CA VAL A 158 35.19 63.52 -46.99
C VAL A 158 35.51 64.37 -45.75
N GLN A 159 35.23 65.67 -45.81
CA GLN A 159 35.44 66.62 -44.71
C GLN A 159 34.60 66.35 -43.45
N ASP A 160 33.55 65.52 -43.55
CA ASP A 160 32.61 65.22 -42.47
C ASP A 160 32.70 63.75 -41.98
N ILE A 161 33.62 62.95 -42.53
CA ILE A 161 33.81 61.53 -42.15
C ILE A 161 34.22 61.38 -40.67
N GLU A 162 35.08 62.25 -40.16
CA GLU A 162 35.47 62.23 -38.74
C GLU A 162 34.27 62.49 -37.82
N LYS A 163 33.35 63.37 -38.25
CA LYS A 163 32.12 63.66 -37.51
C LYS A 163 31.18 62.44 -37.49
N LEU A 164 31.12 61.68 -38.58
CA LEU A 164 30.39 60.42 -38.64
C LEU A 164 30.96 59.35 -37.69
N GLN A 165 32.29 59.24 -37.61
CA GLN A 165 32.95 58.33 -36.67
C GLN A 165 32.66 58.71 -35.21
N GLN A 166 32.66 60.01 -34.90
CA GLN A 166 32.27 60.49 -33.57
C GLN A 166 30.81 60.13 -33.25
N ALA A 167 29.88 60.35 -34.18
CA ALA A 167 28.48 59.99 -34.01
C ALA A 167 28.25 58.49 -33.74
N LEU A 168 28.98 57.62 -34.44
CA LEU A 168 28.96 56.17 -34.19
C LEU A 168 29.53 55.80 -32.81
N THR A 169 30.55 56.54 -32.36
CA THR A 169 31.14 56.38 -31.02
C THR A 169 30.14 56.77 -29.93
N ASP A 170 29.42 57.87 -30.11
CA ASP A 170 28.37 58.33 -29.17
C ASP A 170 27.25 57.29 -29.06
N ILE A 171 26.82 56.69 -30.18
CA ILE A 171 25.82 55.60 -30.18
C ILE A 171 26.34 54.37 -29.43
N ALA A 172 27.60 53.98 -29.64
CA ALA A 172 28.20 52.84 -28.97
C ALA A 172 28.32 53.06 -27.45
N GLN A 173 28.70 54.26 -27.01
CA GLN A 173 28.77 54.61 -25.59
C GLN A 173 27.41 54.52 -24.91
N ILE A 174 26.34 55.02 -25.55
CA ILE A 174 24.99 54.95 -24.99
C ILE A 174 24.51 53.49 -24.94
N LYS A 175 24.79 52.67 -25.96
CA LYS A 175 24.49 51.22 -25.91
C LYS A 175 25.19 50.52 -24.75
N GLN A 176 26.46 50.82 -24.52
CA GLN A 176 27.19 50.24 -23.38
C GLN A 176 26.55 50.67 -22.05
N SER A 177 26.18 51.95 -21.91
CA SER A 177 25.49 52.44 -20.72
C SER A 177 24.14 51.74 -20.47
N ILE A 178 23.39 51.41 -21.53
CA ILE A 178 22.16 50.62 -21.42
C ILE A 178 22.47 49.20 -20.92
N VAL A 179 23.46 48.54 -21.52
CA VAL A 179 23.88 47.18 -21.13
C VAL A 179 24.31 47.15 -19.66
N ASP A 180 25.09 48.14 -19.22
CA ASP A 180 25.53 48.26 -17.84
C ASP A 180 24.34 48.46 -16.88
N LYS A 181 23.38 49.31 -17.24
CA LYS A 181 22.14 49.52 -16.45
C LYS A 181 21.27 48.27 -16.40
N MET A 182 21.06 47.57 -17.51
CA MET A 182 20.30 46.31 -17.56
C MET A 182 20.96 45.23 -16.69
N THR A 183 22.29 45.13 -16.74
CA THR A 183 23.07 44.21 -15.91
C THR A 183 22.89 44.55 -14.43
N GLN A 184 22.95 45.84 -14.07
CA GLN A 184 22.73 46.30 -12.71
C GLN A 184 21.32 45.98 -12.19
N VAL A 185 20.28 46.23 -12.99
CA VAL A 185 18.88 45.92 -12.64
C VAL A 185 18.71 44.41 -12.41
N SER A 186 19.20 43.58 -13.34
CA SER A 186 19.14 42.12 -13.21
C SER A 186 19.86 41.61 -11.95
N GLN A 187 21.02 42.18 -11.61
CA GLN A 187 21.75 41.86 -10.38
C GLN A 187 20.96 42.28 -9.12
N THR A 188 20.31 43.45 -9.12
CA THR A 188 19.48 43.91 -8.01
C THR A 188 18.25 43.03 -7.81
N GLU A 189 17.55 42.69 -8.89
CA GLU A 189 16.38 41.80 -8.87
C GLU A 189 16.76 40.41 -8.37
N THR A 190 17.86 39.85 -8.85
CA THR A 190 18.35 38.54 -8.40
C THR A 190 18.76 38.58 -6.92
N ALA A 191 19.46 39.62 -6.48
CA ALA A 191 19.81 39.77 -5.07
C ALA A 191 18.58 39.87 -4.16
N GLN A 192 17.52 40.55 -4.63
CA GLN A 192 16.27 40.66 -3.90
C GLN A 192 15.51 39.33 -3.85
N PHE A 193 15.48 38.60 -4.97
CA PHE A 193 14.92 37.25 -5.04
C PHE A 193 15.63 36.27 -4.09
N VAL A 194 16.97 36.25 -4.12
CA VAL A 194 17.80 35.44 -3.20
C VAL A 194 17.48 35.80 -1.75
N LYS A 195 17.41 37.10 -1.41
CA LYS A 195 17.08 37.54 -0.05
C LYS A 195 15.69 37.05 0.39
N THR A 196 14.69 37.08 -0.49
CA THR A 196 13.34 36.57 -0.20
C THR A 196 13.35 35.06 0.02
N LEU A 197 14.04 34.29 -0.83
CA LEU A 197 14.16 32.83 -0.67
C LEU A 197 14.86 32.45 0.65
N LEU A 198 15.95 33.15 0.99
CA LEU A 198 16.65 32.91 2.25
C LEU A 198 15.74 33.19 3.46
N SER A 199 14.96 34.28 3.42
CA SER A 199 14.00 34.63 4.49
C SER A 199 12.87 33.62 4.62
N GLN A 200 12.33 33.12 3.51
CA GLN A 200 11.30 32.08 3.52
C GLN A 200 11.83 30.76 4.07
N SER A 201 13.07 30.42 3.72
CA SER A 201 13.74 29.24 4.25
C SER A 201 13.94 29.34 5.76
N ASP A 202 14.37 30.51 6.28
CA ASP A 202 14.50 30.74 7.72
C ASP A 202 13.15 30.64 8.45
N GLU A 203 12.07 31.22 7.88
CA GLU A 203 10.72 31.13 8.45
C GLU A 203 10.20 29.69 8.48
N LEU A 204 10.46 28.91 7.42
CA LEU A 204 10.08 27.50 7.38
C LEU A 204 10.89 26.68 8.37
N LEU A 205 12.21 26.85 8.44
CA LEU A 205 13.08 26.14 9.38
C LEU A 205 12.76 26.48 10.85
N ALA A 206 12.22 27.68 11.12
CA ALA A 206 11.76 28.06 12.46
C ALA A 206 10.41 27.43 12.85
N GLN A 207 9.60 27.00 11.87
CA GLN A 207 8.37 26.27 12.13
C GLN A 207 8.71 24.83 12.51
N ASN A 208 8.16 24.38 13.63
CA ASN A 208 8.29 22.99 14.07
C ASN A 208 6.87 22.40 14.23
N PRO A 209 6.24 21.91 13.14
CA PRO A 209 4.94 21.29 13.25
C PRO A 209 5.00 20.07 14.17
N ALA A 210 3.93 19.81 14.91
CA ALA A 210 3.86 18.69 15.84
C ALA A 210 4.12 17.37 15.10
N ALA A 211 5.14 16.63 15.56
CA ALA A 211 5.68 15.43 14.92
C ALA A 211 4.70 14.24 14.88
N ASP A 212 3.57 14.33 15.57
CA ASP A 212 2.54 13.29 15.70
C ASP A 212 1.33 13.50 14.77
N ASN A 213 1.31 14.57 13.96
CA ASN A 213 0.19 14.89 13.09
C ASN A 213 0.57 14.86 11.58
N PRO A 214 0.32 13.74 10.87
CA PRO A 214 0.63 13.58 9.45
C PRO A 214 0.01 14.67 8.55
N ASP A 215 -1.19 15.14 8.89
CA ASP A 215 -1.93 16.14 8.10
C ASP A 215 -1.29 17.53 8.16
N LYS A 216 -0.50 17.79 9.21
CA LYS A 216 0.28 19.03 9.34
C LYS A 216 1.69 18.90 8.77
N ILE A 217 2.30 17.72 8.87
CA ILE A 217 3.66 17.46 8.36
C ILE A 217 3.67 17.48 6.83
N THR A 218 2.69 16.87 6.16
CA THR A 218 2.67 16.74 4.69
C THR A 218 2.75 18.08 3.95
N PRO A 219 1.87 19.08 4.17
CA PRO A 219 1.95 20.37 3.47
C PRO A 219 3.21 21.17 3.84
N TYR A 220 3.72 21.01 5.06
CA TYR A 220 4.97 21.64 5.47
C TYR A 220 6.20 21.05 4.77
N LEU A 221 6.22 19.73 4.57
CA LEU A 221 7.28 19.02 3.88
C LEU A 221 7.35 19.37 2.38
N GLU A 222 6.18 19.57 1.74
CA GLU A 222 6.11 20.12 0.38
C GLU A 222 6.68 21.54 0.30
N ALA A 223 6.33 22.42 1.24
CA ALA A 223 6.86 23.80 1.26
C ALA A 223 8.39 23.85 1.46
N LEU A 224 8.96 22.93 2.26
CA LEU A 224 10.41 22.77 2.42
C LEU A 224 11.06 22.27 1.12
N LYS A 225 10.46 21.30 0.44
CA LYS A 225 10.95 20.76 -0.85
C LYS A 225 10.92 21.80 -1.97
N GLU A 226 9.85 22.59 -2.05
CA GLU A 226 9.76 23.69 -3.01
C GLU A 226 10.86 24.73 -2.81
N ASN A 227 11.16 25.11 -1.55
CA ASN A 227 12.26 26.03 -1.24
C ASN A 227 13.64 25.42 -1.51
N LEU A 228 13.85 24.16 -1.16
CA LEU A 228 15.10 23.45 -1.48
C LEU A 228 15.35 23.44 -2.99
N PHE A 229 14.33 23.10 -3.78
CA PHE A 229 14.42 23.11 -5.24
C PHE A 229 14.73 24.51 -5.79
N ALA A 230 14.07 25.55 -5.27
CA ALA A 230 14.33 26.93 -5.67
C ALA A 230 15.78 27.35 -5.37
N LEU A 231 16.31 27.05 -4.19
CA LEU A 231 17.71 27.35 -3.82
C LEU A 231 18.72 26.56 -4.65
N GLN A 232 18.45 25.29 -4.94
CA GLN A 232 19.32 24.45 -5.79
C GLN A 232 19.32 24.89 -7.26
N SER A 233 18.25 25.55 -7.73
CA SER A 233 18.13 26.06 -9.10
C SER A 233 18.87 27.38 -9.37
N LEU A 234 19.42 28.03 -8.33
CA LEU A 234 20.16 29.28 -8.47
C LEU A 234 21.49 29.05 -9.22
N ASP A 235 21.72 29.79 -10.30
CA ASP A 235 22.98 29.76 -11.02
C ASP A 235 24.12 30.35 -10.16
N ALA A 236 25.20 29.58 -10.00
CA ALA A 236 26.38 29.95 -9.23
C ALA A 236 27.03 31.27 -9.69
N ASN A 237 26.83 31.68 -10.96
CA ASN A 237 27.41 32.89 -11.52
C ASN A 237 26.67 34.18 -11.12
N VAL A 238 25.43 34.08 -10.62
CA VAL A 238 24.58 35.23 -10.28
C VAL A 238 24.56 35.50 -8.77
N VAL A 239 25.05 34.55 -7.99
CA VAL A 239 25.13 34.63 -6.53
C VAL A 239 26.42 35.33 -6.12
N LYS A 240 26.31 36.43 -5.35
CA LYS A 240 27.50 37.07 -4.76
C LYS A 240 28.23 36.07 -3.86
N GLN A 241 29.57 36.08 -3.84
CA GLN A 241 30.37 35.17 -3.01
C GLN A 241 29.91 35.10 -1.53
N ASN A 242 29.41 36.20 -0.97
CA ASN A 242 28.90 36.26 0.41
C ASN A 242 27.55 35.55 0.63
N ASP A 243 26.73 35.41 -0.41
CA ASP A 243 25.43 34.73 -0.32
C ASP A 243 25.55 33.23 -0.61
N SER A 244 26.60 32.82 -1.34
CA SER A 244 26.84 31.42 -1.70
C SER A 244 27.01 30.50 -0.47
N SER A 245 27.77 30.93 0.54
CA SER A 245 27.96 30.14 1.76
C SER A 245 26.67 30.00 2.58
N LYS A 246 25.82 31.04 2.60
CA LYS A 246 24.52 31.01 3.27
C LYS A 246 23.53 30.10 2.55
N ILE A 247 23.50 30.14 1.22
CA ILE A 247 22.66 29.26 0.41
C ILE A 247 23.05 27.80 0.64
N VAL A 248 24.35 27.47 0.59
CA VAL A 248 24.84 26.11 0.85
C VAL A 248 24.46 25.65 2.26
N HIS A 249 24.58 26.53 3.25
CA HIS A 249 24.19 26.22 4.63
C HIS A 249 22.69 25.94 4.75
N GLN A 250 21.83 26.78 4.17
CA GLN A 250 20.39 26.57 4.19
C GLN A 250 19.96 25.32 3.42
N ILE A 251 20.55 25.04 2.26
CA ILE A 251 20.32 23.78 1.53
C ILE A 251 20.57 22.59 2.45
N THR A 252 21.72 22.57 3.14
CA THR A 252 22.06 21.50 4.08
C THR A 252 21.06 21.40 5.24
N GLN A 253 20.62 22.53 5.79
CA GLN A 253 19.61 22.55 6.86
C GLN A 253 18.26 22.03 6.40
N LEU A 254 17.81 22.43 5.21
CA LEU A 254 16.57 21.97 4.60
C LEU A 254 16.61 20.47 4.31
N GLU A 255 17.69 19.95 3.72
CA GLU A 255 17.87 18.52 3.44
C GLU A 255 17.78 17.67 4.72
N ASN A 256 18.49 18.08 5.79
CA ASN A 256 18.44 17.38 7.08
C ASN A 256 17.05 17.44 7.73
N THR A 257 16.38 18.60 7.62
CA THR A 257 15.04 18.81 8.18
C THR A 257 14.01 17.97 7.43
N ILE A 258 14.05 17.98 6.09
CA ILE A 258 13.20 17.14 5.23
C ILE A 258 13.38 15.67 5.58
N ALA A 259 14.63 15.17 5.63
CA ALA A 259 14.90 13.77 5.97
C ALA A 259 14.32 13.37 7.34
N THR A 260 14.43 14.26 8.33
CA THR A 260 13.87 14.06 9.67
C THR A 260 12.35 13.96 9.63
N PHE A 261 11.67 14.90 8.96
CA PHE A 261 10.20 14.90 8.87
C PHE A 261 9.67 13.75 8.00
N GLU A 262 10.37 13.31 6.96
CA GLU A 262 10.01 12.13 6.17
C GLU A 262 10.03 10.87 7.03
N GLN A 263 11.06 10.72 7.87
CA GLN A 263 11.14 9.61 8.83
C GLN A 263 10.02 9.67 9.88
N GLN A 264 9.72 10.85 10.41
CA GLN A 264 8.62 11.04 11.36
C GLN A 264 7.26 10.74 10.74
N LEU A 265 7.01 11.22 9.51
CA LEU A 265 5.78 10.96 8.78
C LEU A 265 5.59 9.47 8.51
N ALA A 266 6.62 8.78 8.04
CA ALA A 266 6.59 7.34 7.83
C ALA A 266 6.30 6.58 9.14
N THR A 267 6.91 7.01 10.25
CA THR A 267 6.68 6.43 11.57
C THR A 267 5.25 6.64 12.06
N ALA A 268 4.70 7.85 11.90
CA ALA A 268 3.33 8.18 12.29
C ALA A 268 2.29 7.43 11.44
N GLN A 269 2.50 7.33 10.13
CA GLN A 269 1.65 6.54 9.23
C GLN A 269 1.67 5.05 9.55
N ALA A 270 2.85 4.50 9.84
CA ALA A 270 2.98 3.12 10.29
C ALA A 270 2.27 2.89 11.63
N ALA A 271 2.41 3.80 12.59
CA ALA A 271 1.71 3.73 13.88
C ALA A 271 0.19 3.74 13.71
N ASN A 272 -0.33 4.63 12.86
CA ASN A 272 -1.76 4.70 12.56
C ASN A 272 -2.28 3.41 11.90
N THR A 273 -1.53 2.87 10.94
CA THR A 273 -1.86 1.59 10.28
C THR A 273 -1.91 0.45 11.29
N VAL A 274 -0.96 0.39 12.22
CA VAL A 274 -0.93 -0.60 13.32
C VAL A 274 -2.19 -0.49 14.17
N LEU A 275 -2.61 0.72 14.54
CA LEU A 275 -3.82 0.93 15.35
C LEU A 275 -5.09 0.48 14.63
N ILE A 276 -5.25 0.83 13.35
CA ILE A 276 -6.43 0.44 12.55
C ILE A 276 -6.51 -1.08 12.43
N LEU A 277 -5.40 -1.73 12.08
CA LEU A 277 -5.34 -3.18 11.97
C LEU A 277 -5.60 -3.86 13.32
N ALA A 278 -5.02 -3.34 14.40
CA ALA A 278 -5.28 -3.87 15.74
C ALA A 278 -6.77 -3.80 16.10
N GLN A 279 -7.43 -2.67 15.82
CA GLN A 279 -8.86 -2.50 16.06
C GLN A 279 -9.71 -3.47 15.24
N GLN A 280 -9.36 -3.69 13.96
CA GLN A 280 -10.03 -4.68 13.12
C GLN A 280 -9.86 -6.11 13.65
N ALA A 281 -8.66 -6.47 14.10
CA ALA A 281 -8.42 -7.78 14.70
C ALA A 281 -9.25 -7.99 15.97
N THR A 282 -9.32 -6.98 16.86
CA THR A 282 -10.19 -7.01 18.04
C THR A 282 -11.65 -7.21 17.64
N GLN A 283 -12.15 -6.48 16.64
CA GLN A 283 -13.53 -6.64 16.18
C GLN A 283 -13.83 -8.06 15.66
N PHE A 284 -12.88 -8.67 14.94
CA PHE A 284 -13.02 -10.06 14.51
C PHE A 284 -13.05 -11.04 15.70
N ILE A 285 -12.21 -10.83 16.71
CA ILE A 285 -12.22 -11.65 17.94
C ILE A 285 -13.57 -11.52 18.66
N ASP A 286 -14.07 -10.29 18.82
CA ASP A 286 -15.36 -10.04 19.47
C ASP A 286 -16.53 -10.64 18.68
N ASN A 287 -16.52 -10.53 17.35
CA ASN A 287 -17.52 -11.15 16.50
C ASN A 287 -17.51 -12.68 16.65
N ALA A 288 -16.32 -13.30 16.69
CA ALA A 288 -16.20 -14.75 16.89
C ALA A 288 -16.82 -15.21 18.21
N LYS A 289 -16.68 -14.42 19.28
CA LYS A 289 -17.27 -14.72 20.59
C LYS A 289 -18.79 -14.59 20.63
N ASN A 290 -19.34 -13.69 19.83
CA ASN A 290 -20.78 -13.40 19.80
C ASN A 290 -21.56 -14.25 18.79
N GLU A 291 -20.87 -14.95 17.89
CA GLU A 291 -21.49 -15.92 16.99
C GLU A 291 -21.97 -17.16 17.76
N PRO A 292 -23.04 -17.83 17.28
CA PRO A 292 -23.42 -19.13 17.80
C PRO A 292 -22.25 -20.10 17.71
N ALA A 293 -22.00 -20.87 18.78
CA ALA A 293 -20.82 -21.72 18.90
C ALA A 293 -20.63 -22.71 17.74
N GLN A 294 -21.70 -23.15 17.07
CA GLN A 294 -21.65 -24.08 15.93
C GLN A 294 -21.61 -23.39 14.55
N SER A 295 -21.53 -22.06 14.50
CA SER A 295 -21.54 -21.28 13.26
C SER A 295 -20.21 -21.41 12.50
N ASP A 296 -20.26 -21.66 11.19
CA ASP A 296 -19.08 -21.66 10.32
C ASP A 296 -18.36 -20.28 10.32
N PHE A 297 -19.08 -19.21 10.67
CA PHE A 297 -18.51 -17.86 10.77
C PHE A 297 -17.50 -17.71 11.91
N VAL A 298 -17.57 -18.55 12.94
CA VAL A 298 -16.58 -18.54 14.04
C VAL A 298 -15.18 -18.78 13.50
N LEU A 299 -15.00 -19.81 12.65
CA LEU A 299 -13.71 -20.14 12.06
C LEU A 299 -13.22 -19.02 11.13
N TYR A 300 -14.12 -18.44 10.34
CA TYR A 300 -13.81 -17.31 9.49
C TYR A 300 -13.26 -16.11 10.28
N TYR A 301 -13.94 -15.72 11.36
CA TYR A 301 -13.54 -14.58 12.17
C TYR A 301 -12.22 -14.82 12.91
N LEU A 302 -12.03 -16.00 13.52
CA LEU A 302 -10.77 -16.35 14.19
C LEU A 302 -9.58 -16.37 13.21
N THR A 303 -9.78 -16.93 12.01
CA THR A 303 -8.73 -16.98 10.98
C THR A 303 -8.42 -15.59 10.43
N SER A 304 -9.43 -14.73 10.31
CA SER A 304 -9.26 -13.33 9.87
C SER A 304 -8.47 -12.52 10.90
N ALA A 305 -8.78 -12.67 12.20
CA ALA A 305 -8.02 -12.05 13.28
C ALA A 305 -6.55 -12.53 13.27
N GLU A 306 -6.31 -13.83 13.13
CA GLU A 306 -4.96 -14.40 13.08
C GLU A 306 -4.17 -13.87 11.86
N SER A 307 -4.82 -13.74 10.70
CA SER A 307 -4.21 -13.14 9.50
C SER A 307 -3.75 -11.71 9.76
N ILE A 308 -4.59 -10.89 10.40
CA ILE A 308 -4.24 -9.49 10.72
C ILE A 308 -3.08 -9.43 11.73
N ILE A 309 -3.08 -10.28 12.76
CA ILE A 309 -1.96 -10.38 13.71
C ILE A 309 -0.64 -10.69 12.97
N ARG A 310 -0.68 -11.61 11.99
CA ARG A 310 0.50 -11.90 11.16
C ARG A 310 0.92 -10.71 10.29
N GLN A 311 -0.03 -9.93 9.76
CA GLN A 311 0.28 -8.71 9.00
C GLN A 311 0.94 -7.64 9.90
N LEU A 312 0.48 -7.47 11.14
CA LEU A 312 1.07 -6.55 12.12
C LEU A 312 2.54 -6.87 12.41
N VAL A 313 2.92 -8.16 12.46
CA VAL A 313 4.32 -8.60 12.63
C VAL A 313 5.20 -8.10 11.47
N LEU A 314 4.67 -8.04 10.24
CA LEU A 314 5.42 -7.68 9.04
C LEU A 314 5.58 -6.17 8.86
N ILE A 315 4.53 -5.38 9.18
CA ILE A 315 4.49 -3.94 8.88
C ILE A 315 5.46 -3.15 9.77
N ALA A 316 5.65 -3.54 11.02
CA ALA A 316 6.35 -2.72 12.00
C ALA A 316 7.13 -3.54 13.06
N PRO A 317 8.04 -4.45 12.67
CA PRO A 317 8.68 -5.40 13.59
C PRO A 317 9.50 -4.75 14.72
N LYS A 318 9.92 -3.48 14.53
CA LYS A 318 10.72 -2.73 15.50
C LYS A 318 9.93 -1.67 16.29
N MET A 319 8.64 -1.47 16.00
CA MET A 319 7.84 -0.48 16.72
C MET A 319 7.27 -1.07 18.01
N GLU A 320 7.50 -0.41 19.14
CA GLU A 320 7.00 -0.89 20.44
C GLU A 320 5.47 -0.96 20.50
N ILE A 321 4.77 -0.04 19.84
CA ILE A 321 3.30 -0.08 19.75
C ILE A 321 2.81 -1.33 19.04
N ALA A 322 3.49 -1.76 17.97
CA ALA A 322 3.13 -2.98 17.24
C ALA A 322 3.38 -4.22 18.10
N LYS A 323 4.52 -4.31 18.78
CA LYS A 323 4.83 -5.43 19.69
C LYS A 323 3.78 -5.56 20.80
N THR A 324 3.41 -4.44 21.41
CA THR A 324 2.40 -4.40 22.49
C THR A 324 1.03 -4.87 21.98
N GLN A 325 0.61 -4.38 20.82
CA GLN A 325 -0.66 -4.78 20.21
C GLN A 325 -0.68 -6.26 19.82
N ILE A 326 0.40 -6.77 19.21
CA ILE A 326 0.52 -8.18 18.83
C ILE A 326 0.40 -9.10 20.04
N ALA A 327 1.11 -8.79 21.13
CA ALA A 327 1.04 -9.58 22.36
C ALA A 327 -0.38 -9.60 22.95
N THR A 328 -1.01 -8.42 23.03
CA THR A 328 -2.37 -8.27 23.55
C THR A 328 -3.39 -9.04 22.70
N LEU A 329 -3.35 -8.86 21.38
CA LEU A 329 -4.26 -9.54 20.45
C LEU A 329 -4.06 -11.05 20.43
N SER A 330 -2.81 -11.52 20.52
CA SER A 330 -2.52 -12.96 20.56
C SER A 330 -3.10 -13.60 21.82
N GLN A 331 -2.97 -12.92 22.97
CA GLN A 331 -3.58 -13.38 24.22
C GLN A 331 -5.11 -13.38 24.13
N GLN A 332 -5.72 -12.31 23.61
CA GLN A 332 -7.17 -12.22 23.42
C GLN A 332 -7.69 -13.31 22.47
N LEU A 333 -6.97 -13.58 21.38
CA LEU A 333 -7.34 -14.60 20.41
C LEU A 333 -7.31 -16.00 21.04
N GLU A 334 -6.26 -16.34 21.78
CA GLU A 334 -6.17 -17.65 22.44
C GLU A 334 -7.22 -17.81 23.55
N GLN A 335 -7.50 -16.75 24.32
CA GLN A 335 -8.59 -16.78 25.29
C GLN A 335 -9.96 -16.98 24.59
N ALA A 336 -10.22 -16.28 23.49
CA ALA A 336 -11.46 -16.43 22.74
C ALA A 336 -11.61 -17.85 22.17
N LYS A 337 -10.53 -18.44 21.63
CA LYS A 337 -10.53 -19.84 21.16
C LYS A 337 -10.90 -20.81 22.28
N GLN A 338 -10.35 -20.62 23.48
CA GLN A 338 -10.65 -21.46 24.64
C GLN A 338 -12.12 -21.32 25.10
N GLU A 339 -12.63 -20.09 25.19
CA GLU A 339 -14.03 -19.81 25.56
C GLU A 339 -15.02 -20.43 24.55
N ILE A 340 -14.75 -20.27 23.26
CA ILE A 340 -15.57 -20.85 22.19
C ILE A 340 -15.53 -22.38 22.24
N ALA A 341 -14.34 -22.96 22.40
CA ALA A 341 -14.18 -24.41 22.53
C ALA A 341 -14.94 -24.98 23.74
N LEU A 342 -15.00 -24.23 24.84
CA LEU A 342 -15.80 -24.58 26.01
C LEU A 342 -17.29 -24.60 25.66
N LEU A 343 -17.84 -23.52 25.10
CA LEU A 343 -19.26 -23.41 24.72
C LEU A 343 -19.69 -24.50 23.73
N GLN A 344 -18.86 -24.77 22.72
CA GLN A 344 -19.07 -25.87 21.77
C GLN A 344 -19.14 -27.22 22.49
N SER A 345 -18.18 -27.46 23.39
CA SER A 345 -18.09 -28.71 24.15
C SER A 345 -19.28 -28.88 25.11
N GLU A 346 -19.72 -27.81 25.77
CA GLU A 346 -20.90 -27.81 26.65
C GLU A 346 -22.18 -28.17 25.88
N THR A 347 -22.34 -27.67 24.66
CA THR A 347 -23.50 -28.01 23.81
C THR A 347 -23.52 -29.52 23.51
N VAL A 348 -22.38 -30.07 23.09
CA VAL A 348 -22.25 -31.52 22.83
C VAL A 348 -22.46 -32.33 24.11
N TRP A 349 -21.96 -31.85 25.24
CA TRP A 349 -22.15 -32.47 26.55
C TRP A 349 -23.61 -32.52 26.96
N HIS A 350 -24.36 -31.44 26.75
CA HIS A 350 -25.79 -31.42 27.04
C HIS A 350 -26.55 -32.48 26.23
N GLU A 351 -26.20 -32.67 24.95
CA GLU A 351 -26.78 -33.74 24.13
C GLU A 351 -26.40 -35.14 24.63
N ILE A 352 -25.20 -35.31 25.19
CA ILE A 352 -24.77 -36.57 25.82
C ILE A 352 -25.61 -36.85 27.06
N GLU A 353 -25.80 -35.86 27.93
CA GLU A 353 -26.59 -36.00 29.15
C GLU A 353 -28.06 -36.29 28.86
N GLN A 354 -28.67 -35.55 27.94
CA GLN A 354 -30.05 -35.82 27.50
C GLN A 354 -30.20 -37.25 26.95
N ALA A 355 -29.25 -37.71 26.13
CA ALA A 355 -29.27 -39.07 25.61
C ALA A 355 -29.09 -40.13 26.70
N PHE A 356 -28.35 -39.82 27.77
CA PHE A 356 -28.19 -40.71 28.92
C PHE A 356 -29.47 -40.77 29.77
N GLU A 357 -30.11 -39.64 30.04
CA GLU A 357 -31.37 -39.57 30.79
C GLU A 357 -32.52 -40.33 30.12
N GLN A 358 -32.48 -40.44 28.78
CA GLN A 358 -33.44 -41.23 28.01
C GLN A 358 -33.26 -42.74 28.16
N ILE A 359 -32.13 -43.21 28.71
CA ILE A 359 -31.89 -44.63 28.97
C ILE A 359 -32.62 -45.02 30.25
N GLN A 360 -33.90 -45.36 30.11
CA GLN A 360 -34.70 -45.90 31.20
C GLN A 360 -34.64 -47.42 31.19
N ILE A 361 -33.73 -47.99 31.98
CA ILE A 361 -33.67 -49.44 32.20
C ILE A 361 -34.45 -49.77 33.47
N GLU A 362 -35.63 -50.34 33.30
CA GLU A 362 -36.45 -50.82 34.41
C GLU A 362 -35.80 -52.04 35.11
N LYS A 363 -36.18 -52.29 36.36
CA LYS A 363 -35.69 -53.47 37.11
C LYS A 363 -36.13 -54.80 36.47
N SER A 364 -37.21 -54.79 35.71
CA SER A 364 -37.82 -55.91 34.99
C SER A 364 -37.15 -56.23 33.65
N THR A 365 -36.33 -55.33 33.11
CA THR A 365 -35.69 -55.49 31.80
C THR A 365 -34.79 -56.72 31.77
N LYS A 366 -34.79 -57.46 30.66
CA LYS A 366 -33.88 -58.59 30.45
C LYS A 366 -32.44 -58.09 30.44
N ALA A 367 -31.53 -58.83 31.06
CA ALA A 367 -30.15 -58.37 31.22
C ALA A 367 -29.47 -58.11 29.87
N GLN A 368 -29.73 -58.96 28.87
CA GLN A 368 -29.23 -58.78 27.51
C GLN A 368 -29.69 -57.45 26.88
N GLU A 369 -30.97 -57.12 27.01
CA GLU A 369 -31.54 -55.88 26.46
C GLU A 369 -30.93 -54.64 27.14
N ALA A 370 -30.75 -54.68 28.46
CA ALA A 370 -30.06 -53.62 29.20
C ALA A 370 -28.60 -53.44 28.75
N ILE A 371 -27.86 -54.55 28.54
CA ILE A 371 -26.48 -54.53 28.07
C ILE A 371 -26.40 -53.92 26.66
N GLU A 372 -27.31 -54.28 25.76
CA GLU A 372 -27.35 -53.76 24.40
C GLU A 372 -27.62 -52.25 24.37
N GLN A 373 -28.64 -51.77 25.10
CA GLN A 373 -28.95 -50.34 25.19
C GLN A 373 -27.75 -49.53 25.73
N LEU A 374 -27.13 -49.98 26.82
CA LEU A 374 -25.95 -49.33 27.39
C LEU A 374 -24.74 -49.38 26.45
N THR A 375 -24.57 -50.47 25.71
CA THR A 375 -23.46 -50.61 24.75
C THR A 375 -23.63 -49.66 23.57
N GLN A 376 -24.85 -49.50 23.05
CA GLN A 376 -25.16 -48.53 22.00
C GLN A 376 -24.92 -47.10 22.46
N PHE A 377 -25.36 -46.75 23.68
CA PHE A 377 -25.07 -45.44 24.25
C PHE A 377 -23.57 -45.22 24.42
N ARG A 378 -22.84 -46.20 24.94
CA ARG A 378 -21.39 -46.12 25.10
C ARG A 378 -20.68 -45.79 23.79
N GLN A 379 -21.11 -46.39 22.69
CA GLN A 379 -20.55 -46.11 21.36
C GLN A 379 -20.86 -44.66 20.93
N ARG A 380 -22.12 -44.21 21.06
CA ARG A 380 -22.50 -42.83 20.76
C ARG A 380 -21.76 -41.81 21.63
N LEU A 381 -21.56 -42.13 22.91
CA LEU A 381 -20.78 -41.32 23.84
C LEU A 381 -19.34 -41.18 23.35
N ALA A 382 -18.70 -42.26 22.91
CA ALA A 382 -17.33 -42.22 22.37
C ALA A 382 -17.25 -41.35 21.10
N GLU A 383 -18.21 -41.49 20.19
CA GLU A 383 -18.29 -40.71 18.94
C GLU A 383 -18.54 -39.21 19.18
N LYS A 384 -19.35 -38.85 20.19
CA LYS A 384 -19.57 -37.45 20.57
C LYS A 384 -18.40 -36.89 21.36
N ALA A 385 -17.81 -37.68 22.26
CA ALA A 385 -16.66 -37.27 23.06
C ALA A 385 -15.44 -36.91 22.20
N SER A 386 -15.26 -37.55 21.04
CA SER A 386 -14.17 -37.19 20.11
C SER A 386 -14.33 -35.82 19.47
N LYS A 387 -15.48 -35.16 19.61
CA LYS A 387 -15.75 -33.81 19.10
C LYS A 387 -15.54 -32.72 20.16
N LEU A 388 -15.21 -33.11 21.40
CA LEU A 388 -14.99 -32.17 22.50
C LEU A 388 -13.57 -31.60 22.39
N ALA A 389 -13.47 -30.28 22.56
CA ALA A 389 -12.20 -29.55 22.53
C ALA A 389 -11.79 -29.02 23.92
N SER A 390 -12.74 -28.92 24.87
CA SER A 390 -12.47 -28.49 26.24
C SER A 390 -12.00 -29.66 27.13
N VAL A 391 -10.89 -29.44 27.84
CA VAL A 391 -10.32 -30.42 28.80
C VAL A 391 -11.30 -30.74 29.92
N GLU A 392 -11.96 -29.72 30.48
CA GLU A 392 -12.93 -29.92 31.57
C GLU A 392 -14.10 -30.81 31.14
N ILE A 393 -14.62 -30.61 29.94
CA ILE A 393 -15.75 -31.40 29.42
C ILE A 393 -15.31 -32.81 29.01
N LEU A 394 -14.08 -32.95 28.51
CA LEU A 394 -13.49 -34.27 28.24
C LEU A 394 -13.40 -35.14 29.51
N GLU A 395 -13.02 -34.56 30.65
CA GLU A 395 -13.00 -35.28 31.94
C GLU A 395 -14.40 -35.73 32.36
N LYS A 396 -15.43 -34.88 32.21
CA LYS A 396 -16.84 -35.25 32.47
C LYS A 396 -17.28 -36.42 31.57
N ALA A 397 -16.91 -36.40 30.28
CA ALA A 397 -17.22 -37.48 29.35
C ALA A 397 -16.51 -38.79 29.70
N GLN A 398 -15.26 -38.74 30.15
CA GLN A 398 -14.54 -39.92 30.63
C GLN A 398 -15.17 -40.51 31.90
N ALA A 399 -15.59 -39.67 32.85
CA ALA A 399 -16.30 -40.13 34.05
C ALA A 399 -17.61 -40.84 33.68
N ARG A 400 -18.40 -40.28 32.75
CA ARG A 400 -19.63 -40.93 32.27
C ARG A 400 -19.35 -42.25 31.55
N MET A 401 -18.28 -42.31 30.76
CA MET A 401 -17.85 -43.55 30.10
C MET A 401 -17.53 -44.64 31.13
N ALA A 402 -16.83 -44.30 32.21
CA ALA A 402 -16.53 -45.22 33.30
C ALA A 402 -17.80 -45.72 34.00
N GLU A 403 -18.76 -44.82 34.26
CA GLU A 403 -20.05 -45.17 34.86
C GLU A 403 -20.84 -46.16 33.99
N VAL A 404 -20.97 -45.89 32.69
CA VAL A 404 -21.68 -46.79 31.75
C VAL A 404 -21.00 -48.15 31.69
N ASN A 405 -19.67 -48.20 31.63
CA ASN A 405 -18.93 -49.46 31.65
C ASN A 405 -19.18 -50.25 32.94
N HIS A 406 -19.25 -49.57 34.09
CA HIS A 406 -19.59 -50.20 35.36
C HIS A 406 -21.02 -50.76 35.35
N GLN A 407 -21.99 -50.02 34.81
CA GLN A 407 -23.37 -50.51 34.68
C GLN A 407 -23.46 -51.75 33.76
N ILE A 408 -22.75 -51.76 32.63
CA ILE A 408 -22.67 -52.93 31.73
C ILE A 408 -22.08 -54.14 32.47
N ALA A 409 -20.99 -53.95 33.21
CA ALA A 409 -20.35 -55.01 33.99
C ALA A 409 -21.32 -55.59 35.05
N ASN A 410 -22.06 -54.72 35.74
CA ASN A 410 -23.06 -55.14 36.72
C ASN A 410 -24.19 -55.97 36.10
N TRP A 411 -24.70 -55.59 34.92
CA TRP A 411 -25.72 -56.36 34.22
C TRP A 411 -25.20 -57.71 33.72
N ARG A 412 -23.97 -57.76 33.20
CA ARG A 412 -23.31 -59.02 32.83
C ARG A 412 -23.15 -59.94 34.03
N ALA A 413 -22.72 -59.43 35.18
CA ALA A 413 -22.61 -60.22 36.41
C ALA A 413 -23.97 -60.79 36.87
N LYS A 414 -25.06 -60.01 36.76
CA LYS A 414 -26.42 -60.49 37.06
C LYS A 414 -26.86 -61.61 36.10
N GLN A 415 -26.58 -61.45 34.80
CA GLN A 415 -26.88 -62.45 33.77
C GLN A 415 -26.12 -63.77 34.05
N THR A 416 -24.81 -63.70 34.29
CA THR A 416 -23.99 -64.86 34.64
C THR A 416 -24.50 -65.56 35.89
N ARG A 417 -24.88 -64.80 36.93
CA ARG A 417 -25.39 -65.38 38.19
C ARG A 417 -26.70 -66.12 37.99
N LYS A 418 -27.63 -65.60 37.18
CA LYS A 418 -28.90 -66.28 36.85
C LYS A 418 -28.65 -67.55 36.04
N TYR A 419 -27.74 -67.50 35.08
CA TYR A 419 -27.32 -68.67 34.32
C TYR A 419 -26.74 -69.75 35.24
N GLU A 420 -25.85 -69.37 36.15
CA GLU A 420 -25.26 -70.30 37.12
C GLU A 420 -26.32 -70.91 38.04
N GLN A 421 -27.28 -70.13 38.54
CA GLN A 421 -28.39 -70.64 39.34
C GLN A 421 -29.23 -71.68 38.58
N TRP A 422 -29.52 -71.42 37.30
CA TRP A 422 -30.21 -72.39 36.45
C TRP A 422 -29.38 -73.65 36.25
N ALA A 423 -28.08 -73.53 35.96
CA ALA A 423 -27.18 -74.66 35.77
C ALA A 423 -27.05 -75.51 37.04
N ILE A 424 -26.89 -74.90 38.21
CA ILE A 424 -26.88 -75.61 39.49
C ILE A 424 -28.19 -76.38 39.68
N ASN A 425 -29.34 -75.77 39.39
CA ASN A 425 -30.62 -76.46 39.49
C ASN A 425 -30.70 -77.66 38.55
N GLN A 426 -30.19 -77.55 37.32
CA GLN A 426 -30.12 -78.68 36.38
C GLN A 426 -29.21 -79.81 36.90
N ILE A 427 -28.01 -79.48 37.39
CA ILE A 427 -27.05 -80.46 37.97
C ILE A 427 -27.68 -81.17 39.18
N THR A 428 -28.29 -80.41 40.09
CA THR A 428 -28.93 -80.97 41.29
C THR A 428 -30.12 -81.84 40.94
N THR A 429 -30.96 -81.40 39.99
CA THR A 429 -32.12 -82.19 39.54
C THR A 429 -31.65 -83.49 38.91
N PHE A 430 -30.65 -83.45 38.03
CA PHE A 430 -30.04 -84.64 37.45
C PHE A 430 -29.52 -85.59 38.53
N TYR A 431 -28.68 -85.11 39.44
CA TYR A 431 -28.13 -85.96 40.49
C TYR A 431 -29.24 -86.63 41.31
N ASN A 432 -30.24 -85.88 41.76
CA ASN A 432 -31.30 -86.40 42.61
C ASN A 432 -32.23 -87.40 41.90
N VAL A 433 -32.51 -87.19 40.61
CA VAL A 433 -33.42 -88.07 39.83
C VAL A 433 -32.72 -89.37 39.44
N TYR A 434 -31.40 -89.34 39.24
CA TYR A 434 -30.66 -90.47 38.69
C TYR A 434 -29.73 -91.17 39.70
N GLN A 435 -29.52 -90.66 40.92
CA GLN A 435 -28.60 -91.25 41.91
C GLN A 435 -28.82 -92.75 42.21
N ASP A 436 -30.06 -93.23 42.13
CA ASP A 436 -30.39 -94.64 42.37
C ASP A 436 -29.92 -95.56 41.21
N GLU A 437 -29.56 -94.99 40.07
CA GLU A 437 -29.00 -95.68 38.91
C GLU A 437 -27.48 -95.91 39.03
N LEU A 438 -26.85 -95.56 40.15
CA LEU A 438 -25.43 -95.82 40.39
C LEU A 438 -25.22 -97.24 40.95
N GLY A 439 -24.46 -98.08 40.25
CA GLY A 439 -24.07 -99.42 40.70
C GLY A 439 -24.74 -100.57 39.95
N ALA A 440 -24.91 -101.73 40.61
CA ALA A 440 -25.36 -102.94 39.93
C ALA A 440 -26.85 -102.84 39.52
N GLY A 441 -27.12 -102.79 38.20
CA GLY A 441 -28.47 -102.76 37.63
C GLY A 441 -28.85 -101.46 36.93
N THR A 442 -27.90 -100.56 36.66
CA THR A 442 -28.11 -99.28 35.95
C THR A 442 -28.86 -99.43 34.62
N ASP A 443 -29.88 -98.59 34.42
CA ASP A 443 -30.48 -98.36 33.09
C ASP A 443 -29.63 -97.34 32.30
N GLU A 444 -28.73 -97.85 31.46
CA GLU A 444 -27.78 -97.03 30.69
C GLU A 444 -28.46 -96.07 29.71
N ASP A 445 -29.57 -96.46 29.07
CA ASP A 445 -30.30 -95.61 28.11
C ASP A 445 -30.93 -94.42 28.82
N ARG A 446 -31.45 -94.67 30.04
CA ARG A 446 -32.03 -93.65 30.91
C ARG A 446 -30.95 -92.68 31.38
N VAL A 447 -29.81 -93.17 31.88
CA VAL A 447 -28.68 -92.31 32.33
C VAL A 447 -28.11 -91.49 31.17
N HIS A 448 -27.88 -92.11 30.00
CA HIS A 448 -27.39 -91.43 28.81
C HIS A 448 -28.32 -90.27 28.38
N SER A 449 -29.63 -90.52 28.36
CA SER A 449 -30.63 -89.51 28.02
C SER A 449 -30.68 -88.39 29.06
N GLY A 450 -30.59 -88.72 30.35
CA GLY A 450 -30.55 -87.75 31.44
C GLY A 450 -29.33 -86.84 31.41
N ILE A 451 -28.14 -87.37 31.10
CA ILE A 451 -26.93 -86.54 30.94
C ILE A 451 -27.14 -85.51 29.83
N ILE A 452 -27.70 -85.93 28.70
CA ILE A 452 -27.97 -85.04 27.56
C ILE A 452 -28.99 -83.96 27.94
N GLU A 453 -30.10 -84.35 28.56
CA GLU A 453 -31.21 -83.45 28.89
C GLU A 453 -30.81 -82.36 29.89
N PHE A 454 -30.15 -82.75 30.99
CA PHE A 454 -29.89 -81.84 32.11
C PHE A 454 -28.50 -81.19 32.05
N LEU A 455 -27.47 -81.96 31.65
CA LEU A 455 -26.09 -81.47 31.63
C LEU A 455 -25.67 -80.96 30.24
N GLY A 456 -26.27 -81.49 29.18
CA GLY A 456 -25.87 -81.23 27.80
C GLY A 456 -25.92 -79.76 27.38
N HIS A 457 -26.91 -79.01 27.86
CA HIS A 457 -27.08 -77.60 27.49
C HIS A 457 -26.25 -76.62 28.33
N ILE A 458 -25.54 -77.11 29.35
CA ILE A 458 -24.72 -76.27 30.22
C ILE A 458 -23.36 -76.00 29.55
N ASP A 459 -23.10 -74.75 29.22
CA ASP A 459 -21.75 -74.23 29.01
C ASP A 459 -21.04 -74.02 30.36
N ILE A 460 -20.03 -74.84 30.63
CA ILE A 460 -19.25 -74.79 31.87
C ILE A 460 -18.37 -73.54 31.98
N ARG A 461 -18.09 -72.83 30.87
CA ARG A 461 -17.21 -71.64 30.87
C ARG A 461 -17.80 -70.47 31.66
N TYR A 462 -19.11 -70.45 31.86
CA TYR A 462 -19.81 -69.40 32.61
C TYR A 462 -20.03 -69.73 34.08
N LEU A 463 -19.64 -70.91 34.53
CA LEU A 463 -19.84 -71.37 35.91
C LEU A 463 -18.66 -70.96 36.79
N SER A 464 -18.92 -70.73 38.09
CA SER A 464 -17.85 -70.64 39.08
C SER A 464 -17.11 -71.97 39.22
N THR A 465 -15.89 -71.92 39.78
CA THR A 465 -15.09 -73.13 40.04
C THR A 465 -15.90 -74.19 40.79
N SER A 466 -16.67 -73.80 41.81
CA SER A 466 -17.48 -74.74 42.60
C SER A 466 -18.58 -75.40 41.77
N ALA A 467 -19.28 -74.63 40.94
CA ALA A 467 -20.33 -75.16 40.06
C ALA A 467 -19.75 -76.04 38.94
N GLN A 468 -18.59 -75.68 38.39
CA GLN A 468 -17.86 -76.53 37.44
C GLN A 468 -17.43 -77.86 38.08
N THR A 469 -16.91 -77.84 39.31
CA THR A 469 -16.56 -79.07 40.03
C THR A 469 -17.79 -79.95 40.25
N ALA A 470 -18.91 -79.39 40.72
CA ALA A 470 -20.15 -80.14 40.90
C ALA A 470 -20.67 -80.75 39.58
N TYR A 471 -20.62 -79.97 38.49
CA TYR A 471 -20.95 -80.47 37.15
C TYR A 471 -20.05 -81.65 36.75
N ASN A 472 -18.73 -81.50 36.88
CA ASN A 472 -17.77 -82.51 36.47
C ASN A 472 -17.88 -83.78 37.31
N GLU A 473 -18.05 -83.65 38.63
CA GLU A 473 -18.24 -84.79 39.52
C GLU A 473 -19.52 -85.56 39.19
N ALA A 474 -20.64 -84.85 39.00
CA ALA A 474 -21.88 -85.49 38.58
C ALA A 474 -21.69 -86.18 37.22
N PHE A 475 -21.19 -85.47 36.22
CA PHE A 475 -20.96 -86.05 34.89
C PHE A 475 -20.07 -87.29 34.95
N GLN A 476 -18.92 -87.23 35.64
CA GLN A 476 -17.98 -88.35 35.71
C GLN A 476 -18.55 -89.57 36.41
N LYS A 477 -19.28 -89.38 37.53
CA LYS A 477 -19.91 -90.50 38.26
C LYS A 477 -20.87 -91.28 37.37
N PHE A 478 -21.78 -90.58 36.69
CA PHE A 478 -22.77 -91.24 35.83
C PHE A 478 -22.18 -91.70 34.50
N TYR A 479 -21.20 -90.99 33.96
CA TYR A 479 -20.49 -91.41 32.76
C TYR A 479 -19.72 -92.71 32.98
N ALA A 480 -19.19 -92.96 34.19
CA ALA A 480 -18.45 -94.19 34.49
C ALA A 480 -19.30 -95.46 34.32
N GLU A 481 -20.58 -95.39 34.69
CA GLU A 481 -21.55 -96.50 34.63
C GLU A 481 -21.93 -96.90 33.19
N LEU A 482 -21.70 -96.03 32.21
CA LEU A 482 -22.03 -96.31 30.80
C LEU A 482 -20.99 -97.22 30.13
N HIS A 483 -21.41 -98.10 29.22
CA HIS A 483 -20.49 -98.87 28.39
C HIS A 483 -19.98 -98.05 27.18
N ASP A 484 -18.89 -98.51 26.54
CA ASP A 484 -18.24 -97.82 25.41
C ASP A 484 -19.21 -97.49 24.25
N LYS A 485 -20.22 -98.34 24.04
CA LYS A 485 -21.27 -98.15 23.02
C LYS A 485 -22.13 -96.91 23.27
N GLN A 486 -22.29 -96.50 24.53
CA GLN A 486 -23.04 -95.32 24.97
C GLN A 486 -22.11 -94.12 25.20
N LYS A 487 -20.91 -94.35 25.72
CA LYS A 487 -19.89 -93.32 26.00
C LYS A 487 -19.46 -92.54 24.76
N ILE A 488 -19.07 -93.24 23.69
CA ILE A 488 -18.59 -92.62 22.44
C ILE A 488 -19.63 -91.68 21.81
N PRO A 489 -20.89 -92.10 21.56
CA PRO A 489 -21.90 -91.20 21.00
C PRO A 489 -22.28 -90.07 21.97
N LEU A 490 -22.28 -90.32 23.28
CA LEU A 490 -22.52 -89.28 24.28
C LEU A 490 -21.48 -88.18 24.24
N SER A 491 -20.18 -88.51 24.25
CA SER A 491 -19.11 -87.51 24.15
C SER A 491 -19.23 -86.68 22.89
N ALA A 492 -19.43 -87.31 21.73
CA ALA A 492 -19.61 -86.60 20.46
C ALA A 492 -20.82 -85.65 20.51
N LYS A 493 -21.95 -86.12 21.03
CA LYS A 493 -23.17 -85.31 21.15
C LYS A 493 -23.01 -84.16 22.14
N MET A 494 -22.39 -84.39 23.30
CA MET A 494 -22.13 -83.36 24.32
C MET A 494 -21.21 -82.25 23.80
N THR A 495 -20.24 -82.58 22.95
CA THR A 495 -19.33 -81.61 22.32
C THR A 495 -20.03 -80.78 21.25
N LEU A 496 -20.90 -81.38 20.44
CA LEU A 496 -21.57 -80.72 19.32
C LEU A 496 -22.90 -80.06 19.69
N MET A 497 -23.38 -80.25 20.92
CA MET A 497 -24.66 -79.71 21.37
C MET A 497 -24.59 -78.20 21.58
N ASP A 498 -25.57 -77.51 21.03
CA ASP A 498 -25.80 -76.09 21.29
C ASP A 498 -26.08 -75.87 22.78
N LYS A 499 -25.19 -75.10 23.40
CA LYS A 499 -25.32 -74.68 24.78
C LYS A 499 -26.33 -73.56 24.89
N LYS A 500 -27.02 -73.48 26.02
CA LYS A 500 -27.98 -72.41 26.25
C LYS A 500 -27.24 -71.06 26.30
N PRO A 501 -27.63 -70.07 25.50
CA PRO A 501 -26.90 -68.81 25.43
C PRO A 501 -27.12 -67.97 26.69
N LEU A 502 -26.11 -67.21 27.12
CA LEU A 502 -26.23 -66.29 28.25
C LEU A 502 -27.34 -65.25 28.07
N SER A 503 -27.64 -64.86 26.82
CA SER A 503 -28.67 -63.87 26.47
C SER A 503 -30.08 -64.25 26.94
N ASP A 504 -30.32 -65.54 27.23
CA ASP A 504 -31.60 -66.02 27.74
C ASP A 504 -31.84 -65.69 29.22
N PHE A 505 -30.80 -65.22 29.94
CA PHE A 505 -30.78 -64.95 31.37
C PHE A 505 -30.60 -63.44 31.66
#